data_AF-A0A167DSP6-F1
#
_entry.id   AF-A0A167DSP6-F1
#
_cell.length_a   1.000
_cell.length_b   1.000
_cell.length_c   1.000
_cell.angle_alpha   90.00
_cell.angle_beta   90.00
_cell.angle_gamma   90.00
#
_symmetry.space_group_name_H-M   'P 1'
#
loop_
_entity.id
_entity.type
_entity.pdbx_description
1 polymer ?
#
loop_
_entity_poly.entity_id
_entity_poly.type
_entity_poly.pdbx_seq_one_letter_code
_entity_poly.pdbx_strand_id
1 'polypeptide(L)'
;MIDQKEQSNQIVQDKILSLILGSNSPRDALLLDIVKRIEGNLGTSWNNRVFSSQFQSSNNKVDDYERQPTFIHTKDGFEVSLDIEIIKASVQSFHPMANFTVEENLSLDEIQTKMASFSNLYPTDIVYNSEFLLMCLASSTEIFKDNGSVDLKAFVESYGMSFVLCCLSSEAPSGYLKSARSILAAVAFYLSEESDKSSSYREKLVIKLLVSKVLNFFSSSNQDFDKYLPSCVCTMMALTLPVMTNPGHYLNEKAVDFLLSTPSLRATELPMFSAITKTSSENAIREIQWLFENLTYSLSTQKDVALYMQKGVFEYALSVKELSSSIKIEPLILKTQEAIGGSMSLVTRNGALSWTINELSYSKEDSDRAYLFRKLGSRFVASSDSQKLNEWTDDAIAEFIMGLKA
;
A
#
# COMPACT_ATOMS: atom_id res chain seq x y z
N MET A 1 -17.94 32.26 -19.76
CA MET A 1 -17.76 31.47 -18.53
C MET A 1 -18.97 30.57 -18.41
N ILE A 2 -18.78 29.26 -18.50
CA ILE A 2 -19.86 28.28 -18.34
C ILE A 2 -20.20 28.24 -16.84
N ASP A 3 -21.47 28.38 -16.48
CA ASP A 3 -21.91 28.35 -15.08
C ASP A 3 -21.75 26.93 -14.51
N GLN A 4 -20.91 26.81 -13.47
CA GLN A 4 -20.62 25.55 -12.79
C GLN A 4 -21.88 24.92 -12.18
N LYS A 5 -22.87 25.74 -11.79
CA LYS A 5 -24.14 25.24 -11.23
C LYS A 5 -25.04 24.64 -12.30
N GLU A 6 -25.09 25.22 -13.49
CA GLU A 6 -25.92 24.71 -14.59
C GLU A 6 -25.41 23.37 -15.15
N GLN A 7 -24.09 23.14 -15.10
CA GLN A 7 -23.46 21.90 -15.58
C GLN A 7 -23.35 20.80 -14.50
N SER A 8 -23.66 21.11 -13.23
CA SER A 8 -23.69 20.13 -12.15
C SER A 8 -25.02 19.36 -12.17
N ASN A 9 -25.17 18.47 -13.15
CA ASN A 9 -26.37 17.65 -13.31
C ASN A 9 -26.04 16.17 -13.47
N GLN A 10 -27.06 15.34 -13.25
CA GLN A 10 -26.93 13.89 -13.23
C GLN A 10 -26.42 13.30 -14.56
N ILE A 11 -26.83 13.88 -15.70
CA ILE A 11 -26.45 13.39 -17.03
C ILE A 11 -24.95 13.58 -17.24
N VAL A 12 -24.41 14.72 -16.78
CA VAL A 12 -22.97 15.00 -16.85
C VAL A 12 -22.21 14.06 -15.92
N GLN A 13 -22.70 13.84 -14.69
CA GLN A 13 -22.10 12.89 -13.75
C GLN A 13 -21.98 11.48 -14.36
N ASP A 14 -23.07 10.96 -14.94
CA ASP A 14 -23.11 9.62 -15.52
C ASP A 14 -22.12 9.44 -16.67
N LYS A 15 -21.99 10.46 -17.52
CA LYS A 15 -21.02 10.48 -18.63
C LYS A 15 -19.57 10.58 -18.16
N ILE A 16 -19.32 11.23 -17.02
CA ILE A 16 -17.98 11.29 -16.45
C ILE A 16 -17.62 9.93 -15.83
N LEU A 17 -18.56 9.31 -15.10
CA LEU A 17 -18.35 7.99 -14.50
C LEU A 17 -17.99 6.92 -15.54
N SER A 18 -18.62 6.93 -16.71
CA SER A 18 -18.27 5.99 -17.79
C SER A 18 -16.87 6.18 -18.39
N LEU A 19 -16.19 7.30 -18.08
CA LEU A 19 -14.82 7.58 -18.50
C LEU A 19 -13.78 7.26 -17.42
N ILE A 20 -14.21 7.03 -16.18
CA ILE A 20 -13.34 6.79 -15.02
C ILE A 20 -12.95 5.31 -14.97
N LEU A 21 -11.64 5.04 -14.95
CA LEU A 21 -11.14 3.69 -14.68
C LEU A 21 -10.92 3.44 -13.17
N GLY A 22 -10.96 4.51 -12.38
CA GLY A 22 -10.79 4.46 -10.92
C GLY A 22 -9.34 4.37 -10.49
N SER A 23 -8.39 4.58 -11.40
CA SER A 23 -6.94 4.45 -11.17
C SER A 23 -6.33 5.68 -10.47
N ASN A 24 -5.09 5.55 -10.00
CA ASN A 24 -4.25 6.70 -9.59
C ASN A 24 -3.64 7.47 -10.77
N SER A 25 -4.17 7.32 -11.99
CA SER A 25 -3.77 8.23 -13.07
C SER A 25 -4.21 9.66 -12.72
N PRO A 26 -3.38 10.68 -13.00
CA PRO A 26 -3.77 12.07 -12.76
C PRO A 26 -5.05 12.48 -13.48
N ARG A 27 -5.35 11.82 -14.62
CA ARG A 27 -6.61 11.98 -15.36
C ARG A 27 -7.80 11.51 -14.54
N ASP A 28 -7.78 10.28 -14.03
CA ASP A 28 -8.88 9.73 -13.23
C ASP A 28 -9.04 10.52 -11.93
N ALA A 29 -7.93 10.92 -11.29
CA ALA A 29 -7.97 11.73 -10.08
C ALA A 29 -8.67 13.08 -10.29
N LEU A 30 -8.43 13.73 -11.44
CA LEU A 30 -9.13 14.96 -11.84
C LEU A 30 -10.61 14.70 -12.12
N LEU A 31 -10.95 13.63 -12.84
CA LEU A 31 -12.35 13.28 -13.11
C LEU A 31 -13.10 12.98 -11.80
N LEU A 32 -12.48 12.29 -10.85
CA LEU A 32 -13.04 12.05 -9.52
C LEU A 32 -13.25 13.35 -8.73
N ASP A 33 -12.31 14.31 -8.79
CA ASP A 33 -12.49 15.65 -8.18
C ASP A 33 -13.69 16.39 -8.78
N ILE A 34 -13.87 16.32 -10.11
CA ILE A 34 -15.03 16.90 -10.80
C ILE A 34 -16.33 16.22 -10.34
N VAL A 35 -16.35 14.90 -10.25
CA VAL A 35 -17.53 14.16 -9.74
C VAL A 35 -17.89 14.61 -8.33
N LYS A 36 -16.92 14.74 -7.42
CA LYS A 36 -17.16 15.23 -6.05
C LYS A 36 -17.77 16.63 -6.01
N ARG A 37 -17.32 17.53 -6.88
CA ARG A 37 -17.89 18.89 -6.99
C ARG A 37 -19.33 18.85 -7.49
N ILE A 38 -19.63 17.96 -8.45
CA ILE A 38 -21.01 17.74 -8.93
C ILE A 38 -21.87 17.17 -7.80
N GLU A 39 -21.39 16.17 -7.06
CA GLU A 39 -22.09 15.59 -5.90
C GLU A 39 -22.36 16.63 -4.81
N GLY A 40 -21.38 17.49 -4.52
CA GLY A 40 -21.52 18.59 -3.56
C GLY A 40 -22.64 19.57 -3.93
N ASN A 41 -22.90 19.77 -5.22
CA ASN A 41 -24.00 20.59 -5.72
C ASN A 41 -25.33 19.83 -5.79
N LEU A 42 -25.31 18.55 -6.15
CA LEU A 42 -26.51 17.71 -6.26
C LEU A 42 -27.02 17.20 -4.91
N GLY A 43 -26.18 17.18 -3.88
CA GLY A 43 -26.49 16.62 -2.56
C GLY A 43 -26.70 15.10 -2.56
N THR A 44 -26.33 14.41 -3.64
CA THR A 44 -26.49 12.95 -3.81
C THR A 44 -25.21 12.36 -4.34
N SER A 45 -24.86 11.16 -3.85
CA SER A 45 -23.66 10.46 -4.31
C SER A 45 -23.95 9.57 -5.51
N TRP A 46 -22.99 9.45 -6.45
CA TRP A 46 -23.05 8.49 -7.54
C TRP A 46 -23.21 7.05 -7.04
N ASN A 47 -22.73 6.79 -5.82
CA ASN A 47 -22.78 5.47 -5.21
C ASN A 47 -24.21 4.97 -4.98
N ASN A 48 -25.18 5.88 -4.80
CA ASN A 48 -26.60 5.53 -4.67
C ASN A 48 -27.19 4.90 -5.93
N ARG A 49 -26.47 4.96 -7.05
CA ARG A 49 -26.87 4.40 -8.34
C ARG A 49 -26.09 3.13 -8.70
N VAL A 50 -25.17 2.68 -7.85
CA VAL A 50 -24.52 1.39 -8.02
C VAL A 50 -25.48 0.33 -7.50
N PHE A 51 -25.99 -0.51 -8.41
CA PHE A 51 -26.92 -1.58 -8.03
C PHE A 51 -26.21 -2.92 -7.88
N SER A 52 -25.01 -3.06 -8.45
CA SER A 52 -24.19 -4.27 -8.32
C SER A 52 -22.70 -3.92 -8.36
N SER A 53 -21.91 -4.66 -7.59
CA SER A 53 -20.45 -4.61 -7.62
C SER A 53 -19.93 -6.02 -7.76
N GLN A 54 -18.96 -6.25 -8.64
CA GLN A 54 -18.35 -7.56 -8.90
C GLN A 54 -16.84 -7.50 -8.76
N PHE A 55 -16.27 -8.49 -8.08
CA PHE A 55 -14.83 -8.71 -8.05
C PHE A 55 -14.41 -9.70 -9.14
N GLN A 56 -13.60 -9.23 -10.08
CA GLN A 56 -13.09 -10.02 -11.19
C GLN A 56 -11.63 -10.39 -10.95
N SER A 57 -11.25 -11.63 -11.23
CA SER A 57 -9.85 -12.06 -11.27
C SER A 57 -9.45 -12.16 -12.73
N SER A 58 -8.68 -11.20 -13.23
CA SER A 58 -8.08 -11.30 -14.56
C SER A 58 -6.90 -12.27 -14.50
N ASN A 59 -7.08 -13.48 -15.03
CA ASN A 59 -6.00 -14.48 -15.09
C ASN A 59 -4.88 -14.12 -16.09
N ASN A 60 -4.99 -13.00 -16.80
CA ASN A 60 -4.07 -12.59 -17.85
C ASN A 60 -3.60 -11.16 -17.59
N LYS A 61 -2.32 -10.88 -17.91
CA LYS A 61 -1.82 -9.51 -18.04
C LYS A 61 -2.54 -8.88 -19.24
N VAL A 62 -3.70 -8.28 -18.99
CA VAL A 62 -4.50 -7.62 -20.02
C VAL A 62 -3.79 -6.30 -20.37
N ASP A 63 -3.44 -6.13 -21.64
CA ASP A 63 -2.98 -4.84 -22.17
C ASP A 63 -4.03 -3.76 -21.86
N ASP A 64 -3.60 -2.52 -21.58
CA ASP A 64 -4.49 -1.41 -21.17
C ASP A 64 -5.70 -1.16 -22.11
N TYR A 65 -5.63 -1.64 -23.35
CA TYR A 65 -6.66 -1.51 -24.37
C TYR A 65 -7.79 -2.56 -24.31
N GLU A 66 -7.60 -3.66 -23.58
CA GLU A 66 -8.59 -4.75 -23.45
C GLU A 66 -9.33 -4.73 -22.10
N ARG A 67 -9.07 -3.72 -21.27
CA ARG A 67 -9.73 -3.59 -19.96
C ARG A 67 -11.22 -3.32 -20.14
N GLN A 68 -12.02 -4.13 -19.44
CA GLN A 68 -13.43 -3.82 -19.31
C GLN A 68 -13.61 -2.50 -18.56
N PRO A 69 -14.59 -1.68 -18.96
CA PRO A 69 -14.88 -0.43 -18.27
C PRO A 69 -15.27 -0.72 -16.82
N THR A 70 -14.67 0.02 -15.88
CA THR A 70 -14.95 -0.09 -14.44
C THR A 70 -16.43 0.16 -14.13
N PHE A 71 -17.07 1.04 -14.90
CA PHE A 71 -18.49 1.35 -14.82
C PHE A 71 -19.23 0.89 -16.07
N ILE A 72 -20.19 -0.01 -15.89
CA ILE A 72 -21.12 -0.43 -16.94
C ILE A 72 -22.49 0.17 -16.63
N HIS A 73 -22.96 1.07 -17.50
CA HIS A 73 -24.28 1.69 -17.34
C HIS A 73 -25.38 0.79 -17.90
N THR A 74 -26.29 0.35 -17.04
CA THR A 74 -27.47 -0.44 -17.39
C THR A 74 -28.76 0.39 -17.22
N LYS A 75 -29.93 -0.24 -17.39
CA LYS A 75 -31.22 0.43 -17.14
C LYS A 75 -31.48 0.70 -15.66
N ASP A 76 -30.91 -0.13 -14.79
CA ASP A 76 -31.16 -0.11 -13.35
C ASP A 76 -30.11 0.72 -12.58
N GLY A 77 -29.04 1.15 -13.27
CA GLY A 77 -27.99 1.99 -12.70
C GLY A 77 -26.61 1.62 -13.22
N PHE A 78 -25.62 1.69 -12.36
CA PHE A 78 -24.24 1.28 -12.65
C PHE A 78 -23.92 -0.08 -12.04
N GLU A 79 -23.27 -0.92 -12.82
CA GLU A 79 -22.54 -2.09 -12.37
C GLU A 79 -21.06 -1.73 -12.29
N VAL A 80 -20.43 -1.96 -11.14
CA VAL A 80 -19.02 -1.66 -10.90
C VAL A 80 -18.21 -2.95 -10.90
N SER A 81 -17.22 -3.04 -11.77
CA SER A 81 -16.30 -4.18 -11.84
C SER A 81 -14.92 -3.79 -11.32
N LEU A 82 -14.45 -4.48 -10.28
CA LEU A 82 -13.13 -4.27 -9.67
C LEU A 82 -12.23 -5.48 -9.88
N ASP A 83 -10.99 -5.24 -10.29
CA ASP A 83 -9.99 -6.27 -10.52
C ASP A 83 -9.20 -6.56 -9.23
N ILE A 84 -9.23 -7.83 -8.79
CA ILE A 84 -8.58 -8.29 -7.56
C ILE A 84 -7.06 -8.07 -7.59
N GLU A 85 -6.40 -8.27 -8.73
CA GLU A 85 -4.95 -8.06 -8.83
C GLU A 85 -4.60 -6.56 -8.78
N ILE A 86 -5.47 -5.68 -9.29
CA ILE A 86 -5.30 -4.23 -9.14
C ILE A 86 -5.55 -3.81 -7.68
N ILE A 87 -6.53 -4.39 -6.97
CA ILE A 87 -6.74 -4.14 -5.53
C ILE A 87 -5.50 -4.55 -4.75
N LYS A 88 -4.96 -5.74 -5.02
CA LYS A 88 -3.73 -6.24 -4.40
C LYS A 88 -2.51 -5.37 -4.71
N ALA A 89 -2.33 -4.92 -5.94
CA ALA A 89 -1.31 -3.95 -6.30
C ALA A 89 -1.50 -2.61 -5.55
N SER A 90 -2.75 -2.19 -5.34
CA SER A 90 -3.09 -0.99 -4.57
C SER A 90 -2.72 -1.12 -3.08
N VAL A 91 -2.77 -2.33 -2.52
CA VAL A 91 -2.25 -2.63 -1.17
C VAL A 91 -0.72 -2.55 -1.15
N GLN A 92 -0.05 -3.13 -2.14
CA GLN A 92 1.42 -3.21 -2.23
C GLN A 92 2.09 -1.86 -2.50
N SER A 93 1.41 -0.98 -3.22
CA SER A 93 1.88 0.36 -3.60
C SER A 93 1.12 1.46 -2.86
N PHE A 94 0.54 1.17 -1.70
CA PHE A 94 -0.17 2.15 -0.89
C PHE A 94 0.75 3.27 -0.40
N HIS A 95 0.30 4.52 -0.53
CA HIS A 95 1.02 5.69 -0.06
C HIS A 95 0.12 6.56 0.82
N PRO A 96 0.45 6.78 2.11
CA PRO A 96 -0.46 7.40 3.08
C PRO A 96 -0.71 8.89 2.84
N MET A 97 0.15 9.56 2.09
CA MET A 97 -0.01 10.97 1.70
C MET A 97 -0.59 11.15 0.29
N ALA A 98 -0.93 10.06 -0.41
CA ALA A 98 -1.50 10.17 -1.74
C ALA A 98 -2.93 10.71 -1.66
N ASN A 99 -3.06 12.00 -1.95
CA ASN A 99 -4.33 12.68 -2.06
C ASN A 99 -4.25 13.66 -3.24
N PHE A 100 -5.26 13.63 -4.09
CA PHE A 100 -5.39 14.55 -5.20
C PHE A 100 -6.67 15.36 -5.00
N THR A 101 -6.49 16.64 -4.75
CA THR A 101 -7.57 17.63 -4.67
C THR A 101 -7.20 18.82 -5.51
N VAL A 102 -8.13 19.39 -6.26
CA VAL A 102 -7.88 20.63 -7.00
C VAL A 102 -8.48 21.78 -6.20
N GLU A 103 -7.70 22.80 -5.89
CA GLU A 103 -8.20 24.00 -5.22
C GLU A 103 -8.95 24.90 -6.22
N GLU A 104 -9.83 25.76 -5.72
CA GLU A 104 -10.52 26.74 -6.56
C GLU A 104 -9.53 27.82 -7.02
N ASN A 105 -9.57 28.15 -8.32
CA ASN A 105 -8.74 29.18 -8.97
C ASN A 105 -7.28 28.82 -9.31
N LEU A 106 -6.91 27.53 -9.32
CA LEU A 106 -5.62 27.12 -9.87
C LEU A 106 -5.55 27.38 -11.38
N SER A 107 -4.41 27.90 -11.82
CA SER A 107 -4.05 27.98 -13.23
C SER A 107 -3.81 26.60 -13.83
N LEU A 108 -3.91 26.47 -15.16
CA LEU A 108 -3.65 25.21 -15.85
C LEU A 108 -2.22 24.68 -15.60
N ASP A 109 -1.25 25.57 -15.45
CA ASP A 109 0.15 25.23 -15.20
C ASP A 109 0.36 24.63 -13.79
N GLU A 110 -0.34 25.18 -12.79
CA GLU A 110 -0.33 24.64 -11.42
C GLU A 110 -1.02 23.27 -11.35
N ILE A 111 -2.11 23.07 -12.10
CA ILE A 111 -2.77 21.77 -12.21
C ILE A 111 -1.81 20.75 -12.85
N GLN A 112 -1.13 21.12 -13.94
CA GLN A 112 -0.15 20.23 -14.59
C GLN A 112 1.00 19.87 -13.64
N THR A 113 1.52 20.84 -12.89
CA THR A 113 2.56 20.60 -11.88
C THR A 113 2.09 19.64 -10.79
N LYS A 114 0.84 19.80 -10.33
CA LYS A 114 0.23 18.89 -9.34
C LYS A 114 -0.03 17.48 -9.89
N MET A 115 -0.41 17.37 -11.15
CA MET A 115 -0.54 16.08 -11.83
C MET A 115 0.81 15.36 -11.95
N ALA A 116 1.88 16.09 -12.27
CA ALA A 116 3.23 15.53 -12.34
C ALA A 116 3.73 15.05 -10.97
N SER A 117 3.53 15.83 -9.91
CA SER A 117 3.93 15.43 -8.56
C SER A 117 3.13 14.23 -8.05
N PHE A 118 1.83 14.15 -8.35
CA PHE A 118 1.01 12.99 -8.02
C PHE A 118 1.44 11.73 -8.77
N SER A 119 1.78 11.86 -10.06
CA SER A 119 2.28 10.73 -10.86
C SER A 119 3.61 10.17 -10.32
N ASN A 120 4.46 11.00 -9.73
CA ASN A 120 5.73 10.55 -9.16
C ASN A 120 5.55 9.66 -7.91
N LEU A 121 4.39 9.69 -7.26
CA LEU A 121 4.08 8.80 -6.13
C LEU A 121 3.82 7.35 -6.58
N TYR A 122 3.48 7.15 -7.86
CA TYR A 122 3.07 5.87 -8.42
C TYR A 122 3.84 5.58 -9.72
N PRO A 123 5.11 5.17 -9.64
CA PRO A 123 6.01 5.19 -10.79
C PRO A 123 5.76 4.10 -11.85
N THR A 124 5.11 2.96 -11.53
CA THR A 124 5.01 1.85 -12.49
C THR A 124 3.74 1.01 -12.46
N ASP A 125 3.05 0.93 -11.31
CA ASP A 125 1.96 -0.03 -11.17
C ASP A 125 0.59 0.64 -11.33
N ILE A 126 -0.27 -0.01 -12.09
CA ILE A 126 -1.65 0.42 -12.20
C ILE A 126 -2.37 0.00 -10.93
N VAL A 127 -2.77 1.01 -10.17
CA VAL A 127 -3.43 0.86 -8.87
C VAL A 127 -4.68 1.72 -8.81
N TYR A 128 -5.65 1.31 -8.02
CA TYR A 128 -6.86 2.09 -7.77
C TYR A 128 -6.56 3.31 -6.91
N ASN A 129 -7.30 4.38 -7.19
CA ASN A 129 -7.36 5.54 -6.33
C ASN A 129 -7.98 5.18 -4.98
N SER A 130 -7.34 5.65 -3.90
CA SER A 130 -7.72 5.25 -2.56
C SER A 130 -9.14 5.64 -2.18
N GLU A 131 -9.60 6.80 -2.66
CA GLU A 131 -10.95 7.28 -2.38
C GLU A 131 -11.98 6.50 -3.18
N PHE A 132 -11.71 6.32 -4.46
CA PHE A 132 -12.55 5.52 -5.35
C PHE A 132 -12.75 4.11 -4.79
N LEU A 133 -11.65 3.40 -4.50
CA LEU A 133 -11.71 2.02 -4.03
C LEU A 133 -12.39 1.92 -2.67
N LEU A 134 -12.11 2.84 -1.74
CA LEU A 134 -12.75 2.82 -0.42
C LEU A 134 -14.27 3.05 -0.52
N MET A 135 -14.72 3.93 -1.42
CA MET A 135 -16.14 4.13 -1.69
C MET A 135 -16.80 2.90 -2.28
N CYS A 136 -16.17 2.27 -3.29
CA CYS A 136 -16.69 1.03 -3.89
C CYS A 136 -16.75 -0.13 -2.87
N LEU A 137 -15.75 -0.26 -2.00
CA LEU A 137 -15.75 -1.29 -0.97
C LEU A 137 -16.84 -1.05 0.08
N ALA A 138 -17.08 0.21 0.46
CA ALA A 138 -18.11 0.57 1.44
C ALA A 138 -19.55 0.30 0.93
N SER A 139 -19.78 0.39 -0.38
CA SER A 139 -21.09 0.15 -1.00
C SER A 139 -21.22 -1.18 -1.73
N SER A 140 -20.17 -2.01 -1.73
CA SER A 140 -20.17 -3.28 -2.43
C SER A 140 -21.27 -4.19 -1.87
N THR A 141 -22.25 -4.50 -2.71
CA THR A 141 -23.35 -5.43 -2.39
C THR A 141 -22.86 -6.88 -2.20
N GLU A 142 -21.69 -7.23 -2.74
CA GLU A 142 -21.05 -8.52 -2.53
C GLU A 142 -20.46 -8.65 -1.12
N ILE A 143 -19.95 -7.55 -0.55
CA ILE A 143 -19.36 -7.53 0.80
C ILE A 143 -20.43 -7.20 1.85
N PHE A 144 -21.15 -6.10 1.68
CA PHE A 144 -22.16 -5.60 2.62
C PHE A 144 -23.55 -5.85 2.03
N LYS A 145 -24.28 -6.80 2.60
CA LYS A 145 -25.62 -7.17 2.14
C LYS A 145 -26.66 -6.28 2.84
N ASP A 146 -27.79 -6.02 2.18
CA ASP A 146 -28.87 -5.15 2.70
C ASP A 146 -29.46 -5.61 4.04
N ASN A 147 -29.31 -6.89 4.37
CA ASN A 147 -29.71 -7.46 5.66
C ASN A 147 -28.73 -7.15 6.81
N GLY A 148 -27.69 -6.35 6.57
CA GLY A 148 -26.63 -6.03 7.53
C GLY A 148 -25.56 -7.12 7.70
N SER A 149 -25.63 -8.22 6.93
CA SER A 149 -24.61 -9.27 6.96
C SER A 149 -23.40 -8.91 6.11
N VAL A 150 -22.22 -9.37 6.55
CA VAL A 150 -20.96 -9.14 5.86
C VAL A 150 -20.40 -10.46 5.31
N ASP A 151 -20.10 -10.49 4.01
CA ASP A 151 -19.42 -11.62 3.38
C ASP A 151 -17.90 -11.53 3.60
N LEU A 152 -17.45 -12.07 4.73
CA LEU A 152 -16.04 -12.03 5.14
C LEU A 152 -15.10 -12.72 4.15
N LYS A 153 -15.58 -13.78 3.48
CA LYS A 153 -14.78 -14.53 2.52
C LYS A 153 -14.49 -13.66 1.31
N ALA A 154 -15.54 -13.10 0.70
CA ALA A 154 -15.40 -12.19 -0.43
C ALA A 154 -14.52 -10.98 -0.08
N PHE A 155 -14.66 -10.44 1.14
CA PHE A 155 -13.90 -9.26 1.55
C PHE A 155 -12.40 -9.51 1.74
N VAL A 156 -12.03 -10.72 2.19
CA VAL A 156 -10.62 -11.11 2.34
C VAL A 156 -10.02 -11.57 1.02
N GLU A 157 -10.73 -12.41 0.26
CA GLU A 157 -10.23 -12.95 -1.02
C GLU A 157 -10.09 -11.87 -2.10
N SER A 158 -10.90 -10.80 -2.06
CA SER A 158 -10.76 -9.63 -2.93
C SER A 158 -9.63 -8.66 -2.53
N TYR A 159 -8.92 -8.91 -1.42
CA TYR A 159 -7.99 -7.96 -0.79
C TYR A 159 -8.65 -6.64 -0.33
N GLY A 160 -9.98 -6.52 -0.36
CA GLY A 160 -10.68 -5.32 0.09
C GLY A 160 -10.41 -5.00 1.55
N MET A 161 -10.41 -6.02 2.42
CA MET A 161 -10.13 -5.80 3.85
C MET A 161 -8.67 -5.40 4.07
N SER A 162 -7.73 -5.99 3.33
CA SER A 162 -6.33 -5.59 3.32
C SER A 162 -6.18 -4.12 2.92
N PHE A 163 -6.90 -3.66 1.90
CA PHE A 163 -6.89 -2.26 1.49
C PHE A 163 -7.42 -1.32 2.58
N VAL A 164 -8.54 -1.68 3.23
CA VAL A 164 -9.09 -0.91 4.36
C VAL A 164 -8.09 -0.80 5.51
N LEU A 165 -7.32 -1.85 5.80
CA LEU A 165 -6.25 -1.80 6.80
C LEU A 165 -5.13 -0.80 6.42
N CYS A 166 -4.76 -0.70 5.14
CA CYS A 166 -3.81 0.30 4.67
C CYS A 166 -4.32 1.73 4.89
N CYS A 167 -5.60 2.00 4.59
CA CYS A 167 -6.23 3.32 4.77
C CYS A 167 -6.20 3.84 6.22
N LEU A 168 -5.98 2.98 7.22
CA LEU A 168 -5.80 3.40 8.62
C LEU A 168 -4.49 4.15 8.89
N SER A 169 -3.56 4.13 7.93
CA SER A 169 -2.30 4.88 7.97
C SER A 169 -2.34 6.18 7.16
N SER A 170 -3.48 6.50 6.54
CA SER A 170 -3.63 7.72 5.75
C SER A 170 -3.41 8.97 6.61
N GLU A 171 -2.44 9.80 6.20
CA GLU A 171 -2.18 11.13 6.80
C GLU A 171 -2.97 12.24 6.08
N ALA A 172 -3.60 11.91 4.95
CA ALA A 172 -4.37 12.87 4.17
C ALA A 172 -5.61 13.39 4.93
N PRO A 173 -5.96 14.69 4.78
CA PRO A 173 -7.14 15.31 5.41
C PRO A 173 -8.48 14.81 4.84
N SER A 174 -8.44 13.95 3.82
CA SER A 174 -9.54 13.46 2.99
C SER A 174 -10.50 12.47 3.70
N GLY A 175 -10.38 12.28 5.01
CA GLY A 175 -11.31 11.46 5.78
C GLY A 175 -11.17 9.94 5.58
N TYR A 176 -10.18 9.47 4.79
CA TYR A 176 -9.97 8.03 4.51
C TYR A 176 -9.83 7.19 5.79
N LEU A 177 -9.11 7.72 6.79
CA LEU A 177 -8.97 7.10 8.10
C LEU A 177 -10.33 6.88 8.79
N LYS A 178 -11.24 7.85 8.71
CA LYS A 178 -12.56 7.79 9.34
C LYS A 178 -13.44 6.74 8.65
N SER A 179 -13.47 6.75 7.32
CA SER A 179 -14.21 5.77 6.53
C SER A 179 -13.69 4.35 6.76
N ALA A 180 -12.36 4.15 6.77
CA ALA A 180 -11.76 2.85 7.07
C ALA A 180 -12.11 2.34 8.47
N ARG A 181 -12.08 3.23 9.49
CA ARG A 181 -12.51 2.88 10.85
C ARG A 181 -13.99 2.50 10.91
N SER A 182 -14.86 3.24 10.23
CA SER A 182 -16.30 2.93 10.19
C SER A 182 -16.57 1.57 9.54
N ILE A 183 -15.89 1.25 8.44
CA ILE A 183 -15.98 -0.06 7.77
C ILE A 183 -15.54 -1.17 8.73
N LEU A 184 -14.40 -1.01 9.41
CA LEU A 184 -13.93 -2.01 10.39
C LEU A 184 -14.84 -2.12 11.61
N ALA A 185 -15.45 -1.03 12.06
CA ALA A 185 -16.43 -1.04 13.14
C ALA A 185 -17.70 -1.81 12.74
N ALA A 186 -18.18 -1.65 11.50
CA ALA A 186 -19.30 -2.43 10.97
C ALA A 186 -18.96 -3.93 10.91
N VAL A 187 -17.75 -4.28 10.47
CA VAL A 187 -17.25 -5.67 10.50
C VAL A 187 -17.17 -6.18 11.93
N ALA A 188 -16.64 -5.40 12.87
CA ALA A 188 -16.55 -5.78 14.28
C ALA A 188 -17.93 -6.02 14.90
N PHE A 189 -18.90 -5.16 14.58
CA PHE A 189 -20.29 -5.30 15.02
C PHE A 189 -20.89 -6.63 14.51
N TYR A 190 -20.77 -6.92 13.21
CA TYR A 190 -21.18 -8.19 12.61
C TYR A 190 -20.49 -9.42 13.27
N LEU A 191 -19.22 -9.29 13.65
CA LEU A 191 -18.45 -10.35 14.32
C LEU A 191 -18.78 -10.49 15.82
N SER A 192 -19.40 -9.47 16.42
CA SER A 192 -19.79 -9.43 17.83
C SER A 192 -21.18 -10.00 18.08
N GLU A 193 -22.09 -9.91 17.11
CA GLU A 193 -23.40 -10.54 17.22
C GLU A 193 -23.21 -12.06 17.31
N GLU A 194 -23.57 -12.63 18.47
CA GLU A 194 -23.62 -14.07 18.77
C GLU A 194 -24.72 -14.80 17.98
N SER A 195 -25.15 -14.26 16.84
CA SER A 195 -26.07 -14.92 15.94
C SER A 195 -25.30 -15.98 15.15
N ASP A 196 -25.30 -17.17 15.73
CA ASP A 196 -24.85 -18.47 15.21
C ASP A 196 -25.58 -18.92 13.92
N LYS A 197 -25.96 -17.98 13.06
CA LYS A 197 -26.80 -18.21 11.89
C LYS A 197 -26.25 -17.41 10.70
N SER A 198 -25.17 -17.89 10.08
CA SER A 198 -24.97 -17.92 8.59
C SER A 198 -23.53 -17.73 8.10
N SER A 199 -22.58 -17.18 8.87
CA SER A 199 -21.18 -17.12 8.39
C SER A 199 -20.48 -18.46 8.60
N SER A 200 -20.57 -19.34 7.60
CA SER A 200 -19.80 -20.60 7.49
C SER A 200 -18.28 -20.38 7.30
N TYR A 201 -17.80 -19.15 7.44
CA TYR A 201 -16.40 -18.81 7.22
C TYR A 201 -15.56 -19.30 8.39
N ARG A 202 -14.71 -20.32 8.14
CA ARG A 202 -13.96 -21.03 9.17
C ARG A 202 -12.99 -20.12 9.92
N GLU A 203 -12.47 -19.12 9.24
CA GLU A 203 -11.44 -18.20 9.75
C GLU A 203 -12.04 -16.94 10.39
N LYS A 204 -13.36 -16.92 10.67
CA LYS A 204 -14.06 -15.80 11.34
C LYS A 204 -13.39 -15.35 12.64
N LEU A 205 -12.88 -16.29 13.43
CA LEU A 205 -12.19 -16.00 14.69
C LEU A 205 -10.88 -15.23 14.49
N VAL A 206 -10.12 -15.58 13.45
CA VAL A 206 -8.86 -14.90 13.09
C VAL A 206 -9.16 -13.46 12.69
N ILE A 207 -10.17 -13.25 11.84
CA ILE A 207 -10.61 -11.90 11.44
C ILE A 207 -11.08 -11.11 12.67
N LYS A 208 -11.88 -11.71 13.55
CA LYS A 208 -12.38 -11.06 14.78
C LYS A 208 -11.22 -10.58 15.66
N LEU A 209 -10.24 -11.45 15.91
CA LEU A 209 -9.06 -11.10 16.69
C LEU A 209 -8.27 -9.96 16.05
N LEU A 210 -8.08 -9.99 14.72
CA LEU A 210 -7.37 -8.95 13.99
C LEU A 210 -8.08 -7.60 14.09
N VAL A 211 -9.38 -7.57 13.78
CA VAL A 211 -10.19 -6.35 13.83
C VAL A 211 -10.21 -5.79 15.25
N SER A 212 -10.41 -6.64 16.27
CA SER A 212 -10.34 -6.21 17.66
C SER A 212 -8.97 -5.64 18.04
N LYS A 213 -7.88 -6.29 17.62
CA LYS A 213 -6.50 -5.81 17.89
C LYS A 213 -6.23 -4.44 17.27
N VAL A 214 -6.76 -4.20 16.07
CA VAL A 214 -6.67 -2.92 15.35
C VAL A 214 -7.54 -1.85 16.02
N LEU A 215 -8.80 -2.15 16.33
CA LEU A 215 -9.71 -1.19 16.97
C LEU A 215 -9.24 -0.82 18.39
N ASN A 216 -8.70 -1.77 19.15
CA ASN A 216 -8.12 -1.53 20.47
C ASN A 216 -6.99 -0.49 20.46
N PHE A 217 -6.19 -0.41 19.38
CA PHE A 217 -5.15 0.61 19.24
C PHE A 217 -5.73 2.03 19.22
N PHE A 218 -6.90 2.20 18.61
CA PHE A 218 -7.61 3.47 18.52
C PHE A 218 -8.42 3.76 19.80
N SER A 219 -9.02 2.75 20.43
CA SER A 219 -9.77 2.90 21.68
C SER A 219 -8.89 3.24 22.90
N SER A 220 -7.62 2.80 22.90
CA SER A 220 -6.71 3.02 24.04
C SER A 220 -6.23 4.48 24.19
N SER A 221 -6.51 5.34 23.20
CA SER A 221 -6.18 6.77 23.24
C SER A 221 -7.47 7.59 23.23
N ASN A 222 -8.06 7.78 24.40
CA ASN A 222 -9.35 8.44 24.61
C ASN A 222 -9.45 9.92 24.15
N GLN A 223 -8.51 10.49 23.36
CA GLN A 223 -8.54 11.92 22.99
C GLN A 223 -8.07 12.31 21.57
N ASP A 224 -7.45 11.43 20.76
CA ASP A 224 -6.92 11.82 19.44
C ASP A 224 -7.64 11.11 18.29
N PHE A 225 -8.69 11.75 17.74
CA PHE A 225 -9.34 11.28 16.52
C PHE A 225 -8.38 11.20 15.31
N ASP A 226 -7.27 11.95 15.35
CA ASP A 226 -6.25 12.03 14.29
C ASP A 226 -5.06 11.08 14.47
N LYS A 227 -5.10 10.19 15.46
CA LYS A 227 -4.04 9.19 15.64
C LYS A 227 -4.07 8.16 14.50
N TYR A 228 -3.09 8.17 13.61
CA TYR A 228 -2.91 7.15 12.57
C TYR A 228 -1.86 6.12 12.98
N LEU A 229 -1.91 4.94 12.33
CA LEU A 229 -0.85 3.93 12.43
C LEU A 229 0.24 4.24 11.39
N PRO A 230 1.51 3.89 11.66
CA PRO A 230 2.55 3.96 10.62
C PRO A 230 2.19 3.09 9.41
N SER A 231 2.46 3.59 8.21
CA SER A 231 2.13 2.91 6.94
C SER A 231 2.74 1.52 6.87
N CYS A 232 3.98 1.36 7.35
CA CYS A 232 4.62 0.05 7.36
C CYS A 232 3.88 -0.99 8.22
N VAL A 233 3.32 -0.59 9.37
CA VAL A 233 2.58 -1.49 10.26
C VAL A 233 1.26 -1.89 9.62
N CYS A 234 0.52 -0.94 9.06
CA CYS A 234 -0.75 -1.18 8.38
C CYS A 234 -0.59 -2.07 7.15
N THR A 235 0.36 -1.73 6.28
CA THR A 235 0.59 -2.47 5.03
C THR A 235 1.11 -3.88 5.31
N MET A 236 2.03 -4.04 6.28
CA MET A 236 2.47 -5.37 6.69
C MET A 236 1.31 -6.20 7.26
N MET A 237 0.41 -5.58 8.05
CA MET A 237 -0.79 -6.26 8.54
C MET A 237 -1.72 -6.70 7.42
N ALA A 238 -1.95 -5.79 6.45
CA ALA A 238 -2.77 -6.03 5.27
C ALA A 238 -2.24 -7.21 4.43
N LEU A 239 -0.91 -7.31 4.28
CA LEU A 239 -0.24 -8.40 3.55
C LEU A 239 -0.21 -9.71 4.35
N THR A 240 -0.25 -9.62 5.69
CA THR A 240 -0.29 -10.80 6.56
C THR A 240 -1.72 -11.38 6.67
N LEU A 241 -2.77 -10.59 6.47
CA LEU A 241 -4.16 -11.05 6.58
C LEU A 241 -4.47 -12.28 5.69
N PRO A 242 -4.16 -12.30 4.38
CA PRO A 242 -4.35 -13.49 3.54
C PRO A 242 -3.55 -14.71 4.01
N VAL A 243 -2.40 -14.50 4.67
CA VAL A 243 -1.60 -15.56 5.27
C VAL A 243 -2.28 -16.14 6.51
N MET A 244 -2.87 -15.29 7.35
CA MET A 244 -3.59 -15.72 8.56
C MET A 244 -4.86 -16.50 8.23
N THR A 245 -5.54 -16.15 7.13
CA THR A 245 -6.78 -16.82 6.70
C THR A 245 -6.55 -18.02 5.79
N ASN A 246 -5.31 -18.35 5.46
CA ASN A 246 -4.97 -19.53 4.66
C ASN A 246 -4.17 -20.54 5.50
N PRO A 247 -4.81 -21.58 6.05
CA PRO A 247 -4.12 -22.60 6.84
C PRO A 247 -3.08 -23.40 6.04
N GLY A 248 -3.16 -23.41 4.70
CA GLY A 248 -2.16 -24.04 3.84
C GLY A 248 -0.89 -23.20 3.62
N HIS A 249 -0.86 -21.96 4.10
CA HIS A 249 0.31 -21.09 3.94
C HIS A 249 1.41 -21.47 4.95
N TYR A 250 2.66 -21.58 4.49
CA TYR A 250 3.83 -21.96 5.31
C TYR A 250 4.19 -20.98 6.45
N LEU A 251 3.50 -19.82 6.53
CA LEU A 251 3.66 -18.81 7.58
C LEU A 251 2.42 -18.70 8.47
N ASN A 252 1.38 -19.52 8.23
CA ASN A 252 0.10 -19.39 8.91
C ASN A 252 0.25 -19.52 10.43
N GLU A 253 0.97 -20.54 10.91
CA GLU A 253 1.22 -20.77 12.34
C GLU A 253 1.87 -19.54 12.99
N LYS A 254 2.97 -19.04 12.42
CA LYS A 254 3.66 -17.84 12.91
C LYS A 254 2.78 -16.59 12.87
N ALA A 255 1.93 -16.47 11.85
CA ALA A 255 1.02 -15.34 11.69
C ALA A 255 -0.11 -15.35 12.73
N VAL A 256 -0.66 -16.52 13.04
CA VAL A 256 -1.64 -16.72 14.10
C VAL A 256 -0.99 -16.52 15.49
N ASP A 257 0.23 -17.02 15.71
CA ASP A 257 0.98 -16.78 16.95
C ASP A 257 1.25 -15.29 17.18
N PHE A 258 1.65 -14.57 16.13
CA PHE A 258 1.80 -13.11 16.19
C PHE A 258 0.46 -12.43 16.56
N LEU A 259 -0.65 -12.88 15.97
CA LEU A 259 -1.97 -12.32 16.25
C LEU A 259 -2.31 -12.49 17.74
N LEU A 260 -2.06 -13.67 18.31
CA LEU A 260 -2.33 -14.02 19.71
C LEU A 260 -1.33 -13.43 20.71
N SER A 261 -0.12 -13.05 20.28
CA SER A 261 0.95 -12.59 21.17
C SER A 261 0.61 -11.35 22.01
N THR A 262 -0.23 -10.45 21.49
CA THR A 262 -0.51 -9.14 22.09
C THR A 262 -1.93 -8.69 21.76
N PRO A 263 -2.67 -8.07 22.72
CA PRO A 263 -4.07 -7.68 22.52
C PRO A 263 -4.28 -6.38 21.75
N SER A 264 -3.22 -5.60 21.51
CA SER A 264 -3.26 -4.32 20.79
C SER A 264 -2.01 -4.15 19.93
N LEU A 265 -2.14 -3.47 18.79
CA LEU A 265 -1.00 -3.12 17.93
C LEU A 265 -0.13 -2.04 18.61
N ARG A 266 1.17 -2.06 18.32
CA ARG A 266 2.09 -0.99 18.70
C ARG A 266 2.59 -0.31 17.44
N ALA A 267 2.53 1.02 17.41
CA ALA A 267 3.07 1.80 16.29
C ALA A 267 4.58 1.60 16.10
N THR A 268 5.29 1.22 17.17
CA THR A 268 6.73 0.99 17.15
C THR A 268 7.10 -0.47 16.91
N GLU A 269 6.19 -1.35 16.51
CA GLU A 269 6.49 -2.77 16.30
C GLU A 269 6.18 -3.18 14.86
N LEU A 270 7.17 -3.79 14.20
CA LEU A 270 6.99 -4.33 12.86
C LEU A 270 6.30 -5.69 12.96
N PRO A 271 5.11 -5.87 12.37
CA PRO A 271 4.43 -7.17 12.38
C PRO A 271 5.32 -8.28 11.83
N MET A 272 5.24 -9.47 12.42
CA MET A 272 5.97 -10.69 12.01
C MET A 272 7.51 -10.64 12.06
N PHE A 273 8.13 -9.48 12.19
CA PHE A 273 9.59 -9.33 12.12
C PHE A 273 10.30 -10.17 13.19
N SER A 274 9.89 -10.06 14.45
CA SER A 274 10.48 -10.84 15.55
C SER A 274 10.18 -12.33 15.46
N ALA A 275 9.00 -12.71 14.95
CA ALA A 275 8.57 -14.10 14.82
C ALA A 275 9.37 -14.85 13.74
N ILE A 276 9.71 -14.16 12.63
CA ILE A 276 10.49 -14.74 11.54
C ILE A 276 11.99 -14.74 11.87
N THR A 277 12.53 -13.62 12.37
CA THR A 277 13.99 -13.47 12.60
C THR A 277 14.54 -14.36 13.70
N LYS A 278 13.75 -14.69 14.73
CA LYS A 278 14.20 -15.46 15.90
C LYS A 278 13.99 -16.97 15.78
N THR A 279 13.19 -17.41 14.82
CA THR A 279 12.75 -18.80 14.73
C THR A 279 13.51 -19.51 13.63
N SER A 280 14.28 -20.53 13.99
CA SER A 280 14.90 -21.42 13.00
C SER A 280 13.86 -22.41 12.49
N SER A 281 13.49 -22.30 11.22
CA SER A 281 12.59 -23.25 10.53
C SER A 281 13.28 -23.83 9.30
N GLU A 282 12.83 -25.00 8.84
CA GLU A 282 13.32 -25.59 7.58
C GLU A 282 13.04 -24.67 6.37
N ASN A 283 12.02 -23.82 6.48
CA ASN A 283 11.62 -22.85 5.47
C ASN A 283 12.21 -21.44 5.68
N ALA A 284 13.22 -21.28 6.56
CA ALA A 284 13.71 -19.97 6.98
C ALA A 284 14.05 -19.02 5.81
N ILE A 285 14.70 -19.52 4.75
CA ILE A 285 15.03 -18.71 3.57
C ILE A 285 13.77 -18.15 2.89
N ARG A 286 12.74 -18.99 2.73
CA ARG A 286 11.48 -18.61 2.09
C ARG A 286 10.71 -17.59 2.94
N GLU A 287 10.69 -17.79 4.25
CA GLU A 287 10.06 -16.87 5.18
C GLU A 287 10.76 -15.52 5.25
N ILE A 288 12.09 -15.50 5.25
CA ILE A 288 12.88 -14.27 5.22
C ILE A 288 12.69 -13.54 3.89
N GLN A 289 12.66 -14.26 2.76
CA GLN A 289 12.37 -13.68 1.46
C GLN A 289 10.99 -13.01 1.44
N TRP A 290 9.96 -13.70 1.94
CA TRP A 290 8.61 -13.13 2.10
C TRP A 290 8.61 -11.89 2.99
N LEU A 291 9.37 -11.92 4.09
CA LEU A 291 9.49 -10.76 4.99
C LEU A 291 10.09 -9.55 4.26
N PHE A 292 11.20 -9.70 3.54
CA PHE A 292 11.83 -8.58 2.84
C PHE A 292 10.99 -8.06 1.67
N GLU A 293 10.29 -8.94 0.94
CA GLU A 293 9.33 -8.51 -0.09
C GLU A 293 8.23 -7.63 0.52
N ASN A 294 7.61 -8.06 1.63
CA ASN A 294 6.56 -7.27 2.26
C ASN A 294 7.06 -6.02 2.98
N LEU A 295 8.27 -6.07 3.55
CA LEU A 295 8.93 -4.87 4.08
C LEU A 295 9.15 -3.85 2.97
N THR A 296 9.57 -4.31 1.77
CA THR A 296 9.71 -3.44 0.60
C THR A 296 8.38 -2.78 0.25
N TYR A 297 7.28 -3.54 0.15
CA TYR A 297 5.96 -2.93 -0.13
C TYR A 297 5.53 -1.94 0.94
N SER A 298 5.75 -2.26 2.22
CA SER A 298 5.28 -1.46 3.35
C SER A 298 6.10 -0.18 3.63
N LEU A 299 7.27 -0.02 2.99
CA LEU A 299 8.10 1.17 3.12
C LEU A 299 7.59 2.29 2.22
N SER A 300 6.84 3.27 2.77
CA SER A 300 6.28 4.37 1.97
C SER A 300 6.70 5.75 2.48
N THR A 301 7.03 5.90 3.76
CA THR A 301 7.32 7.21 4.38
C THR A 301 8.70 7.25 5.04
N GLN A 302 9.20 8.46 5.30
CA GLN A 302 10.42 8.67 6.06
C GLN A 302 10.33 8.11 7.49
N LYS A 303 9.14 8.13 8.10
CA LYS A 303 8.90 7.55 9.44
C LYS A 303 9.10 6.03 9.41
N ASP A 304 8.70 5.38 8.32
CA ASP A 304 8.90 3.94 8.14
C ASP A 304 10.40 3.59 8.06
N VAL A 305 11.18 4.39 7.32
CA VAL A 305 12.66 4.23 7.26
C VAL A 305 13.28 4.35 8.66
N ALA A 306 12.88 5.36 9.43
CA ALA A 306 13.38 5.55 10.79
C ALA A 306 13.03 4.36 11.70
N LEU A 307 11.84 3.80 11.56
CA LEU A 307 11.43 2.60 12.31
C LEU A 307 12.27 1.37 11.91
N TYR A 308 12.55 1.20 10.62
CA TYR A 308 13.36 0.07 10.12
C TYR A 308 14.79 0.14 10.66
N MET A 309 15.37 1.35 10.68
CA MET A 309 16.68 1.62 11.30
C MET A 309 16.65 1.28 12.80
N GLN A 310 15.62 1.72 13.53
CA GLN A 310 15.52 1.43 14.96
C GLN A 310 15.37 -0.07 15.27
N LYS A 311 14.73 -0.83 14.37
CA LYS A 311 14.48 -2.26 14.53
C LYS A 311 15.59 -3.16 14.01
N GLY A 312 16.65 -2.60 13.44
CA GLY A 312 17.76 -3.39 12.94
C GLY A 312 17.44 -4.13 11.63
N VAL A 313 16.47 -3.64 10.84
CA VAL A 313 16.00 -4.35 9.63
C VAL A 313 17.10 -4.44 8.58
N PHE A 314 17.86 -3.36 8.38
CA PHE A 314 18.89 -3.30 7.35
C PHE A 314 20.15 -4.07 7.76
N GLU A 315 20.53 -4.03 9.03
CA GLU A 315 21.58 -4.86 9.63
C GLU A 315 21.25 -6.35 9.46
N TYR A 316 19.99 -6.72 9.72
CA TYR A 316 19.53 -8.08 9.49
C TYR A 316 19.53 -8.44 7.99
N ALA A 317 19.09 -7.53 7.11
CA ALA A 317 19.09 -7.76 5.67
C ALA A 317 20.50 -8.01 5.11
N LEU A 318 21.46 -7.18 5.47
CA LEU A 318 22.85 -7.31 5.03
C LEU A 318 23.50 -8.59 5.57
N SER A 319 23.32 -8.89 6.86
CA SER A 319 23.88 -10.12 7.46
C SER A 319 23.30 -11.40 6.84
N VAL A 320 21.99 -11.42 6.57
CA VAL A 320 21.35 -12.57 5.92
C VAL A 320 21.84 -12.74 4.48
N LYS A 321 22.10 -11.64 3.76
CA LYS A 321 22.60 -11.70 2.38
C LYS A 321 24.02 -12.28 2.30
N GLU A 322 24.87 -11.98 3.29
CA GLU A 322 26.18 -12.62 3.42
C GLU A 322 26.06 -14.14 3.65
N LEU A 323 25.04 -14.56 4.42
CA LEU A 323 24.77 -15.98 4.69
C LEU A 323 24.13 -16.72 3.51
N SER A 324 23.30 -16.03 2.72
CA SER A 324 22.59 -16.62 1.58
C SER A 324 22.42 -15.62 0.45
N SER A 325 23.17 -15.86 -0.63
CA SER A 325 23.11 -15.06 -1.86
C SER A 325 21.76 -15.13 -2.59
N SER A 326 20.93 -16.13 -2.25
CA SER A 326 19.61 -16.37 -2.86
C SER A 326 18.55 -15.36 -2.41
N ILE A 327 18.75 -14.71 -1.26
CA ILE A 327 17.79 -13.76 -0.71
C ILE A 327 17.96 -12.41 -1.40
N LYS A 328 16.86 -11.83 -1.86
CA LYS A 328 16.85 -10.55 -2.58
C LYS A 328 16.52 -9.43 -1.61
N ILE A 329 17.50 -8.56 -1.36
CA ILE A 329 17.36 -7.37 -0.50
C ILE A 329 17.49 -6.07 -1.29
N GLU A 330 17.89 -6.17 -2.55
CA GLU A 330 18.16 -5.06 -3.45
C GLU A 330 16.92 -4.16 -3.65
N PRO A 331 15.68 -4.68 -3.80
CA PRO A 331 14.48 -3.85 -3.89
C PRO A 331 14.23 -3.02 -2.63
N LEU A 332 14.49 -3.60 -1.44
CA LEU A 332 14.32 -2.91 -0.15
C LEU A 332 15.30 -1.74 -0.03
N ILE A 333 16.57 -1.95 -0.40
CA ILE A 333 17.60 -0.91 -0.39
C ILE A 333 17.24 0.19 -1.39
N LEU A 334 16.83 -0.18 -2.60
CA LEU A 334 16.46 0.78 -3.66
C LEU A 334 15.32 1.68 -3.21
N LYS A 335 14.25 1.10 -2.64
CA LYS A 335 13.10 1.87 -2.15
C LYS A 335 13.45 2.75 -0.95
N THR A 336 14.39 2.33 -0.12
CA THR A 336 14.91 3.14 0.99
C THR A 336 15.73 4.35 0.51
N GLN A 337 16.48 4.20 -0.59
CA GLN A 337 17.21 5.31 -1.20
C GLN A 337 16.28 6.39 -1.78
N GLU A 338 15.07 6.02 -2.20
CA GLU A 338 14.06 6.96 -2.71
C GLU A 338 13.44 7.82 -1.60
N ALA A 339 13.47 7.35 -0.36
CA ALA A 339 13.02 8.11 0.79
C ALA A 339 14.04 9.18 1.23
N ILE A 340 13.53 10.35 1.62
CA ILE A 340 14.35 11.50 2.04
C ILE A 340 15.24 11.11 3.23
N GLY A 341 16.57 11.21 3.04
CA GLY A 341 17.58 10.89 4.04
C GLY A 341 17.80 9.39 4.31
N GLY A 342 17.07 8.50 3.61
CA GLY A 342 17.24 7.05 3.73
C GLY A 342 18.60 6.58 3.20
N SER A 343 19.02 7.12 2.06
CA SER A 343 20.34 6.85 1.45
C SER A 343 21.51 7.16 2.41
N MET A 344 21.56 8.38 2.95
CA MET A 344 22.61 8.79 3.90
C MET A 344 22.58 7.95 5.19
N SER A 345 21.39 7.57 5.67
CA SER A 345 21.24 6.73 6.86
C SER A 345 21.80 5.32 6.62
N LEU A 346 21.54 4.73 5.46
CA LEU A 346 22.09 3.43 5.05
C LEU A 346 23.61 3.45 4.92
N VAL A 347 24.18 4.54 4.39
CA VAL A 347 25.65 4.71 4.29
C VAL A 347 26.27 4.83 5.68
N THR A 348 25.74 5.71 6.52
CA THR A 348 26.31 6.04 7.85
C THR A 348 26.19 4.93 8.87
N ARG A 349 25.04 4.27 8.96
CA ARG A 349 24.72 3.37 10.08
C ARG A 349 24.88 1.90 9.72
N ASN A 350 24.68 1.55 8.46
CA ASN A 350 24.57 0.16 8.03
C ASN A 350 25.71 -0.29 7.11
N GLY A 351 26.58 0.62 6.67
CA GLY A 351 27.67 0.28 5.75
C GLY A 351 27.20 -0.22 4.38
N ALA A 352 26.00 0.18 3.94
CA ALA A 352 25.39 -0.33 2.71
C ALA A 352 26.22 -0.01 1.45
N LEU A 353 26.95 1.11 1.45
CA LEU A 353 27.85 1.48 0.37
C LEU A 353 29.02 0.51 0.26
N SER A 354 29.69 0.19 1.38
CA SER A 354 30.78 -0.78 1.44
C SER A 354 30.32 -2.17 1.00
N TRP A 355 29.12 -2.59 1.43
CA TRP A 355 28.52 -3.84 0.96
C TRP A 355 28.29 -3.84 -0.56
N THR A 356 27.76 -2.76 -1.12
CA THR A 356 27.52 -2.62 -2.58
C THR A 356 28.82 -2.71 -3.37
N ILE A 357 29.90 -2.10 -2.88
CA ILE A 357 31.23 -2.14 -3.52
C ILE A 357 31.82 -3.55 -3.44
N ASN A 358 31.67 -4.23 -2.31
CA ASN A 358 32.14 -5.60 -2.13
C ASN A 358 31.42 -6.56 -3.10
N GLU A 359 30.09 -6.46 -3.19
CA GLU A 359 29.28 -7.25 -4.13
C GLU A 359 29.61 -6.95 -5.60
N LEU A 360 29.91 -5.69 -5.92
CA LEU A 360 30.35 -5.30 -7.26
C LEU A 360 31.71 -5.92 -7.61
N SER A 361 32.63 -5.98 -6.65
CA SER A 361 33.98 -6.56 -6.83
C SER A 361 33.93 -8.07 -7.11
N TYR A 362 32.93 -8.77 -6.58
CA TYR A 362 32.70 -10.20 -6.87
C TYR A 362 31.87 -10.45 -8.14
N SER A 363 31.26 -9.42 -8.71
CA SER A 363 30.41 -9.56 -9.89
C SER A 363 31.23 -9.51 -11.18
N LYS A 364 30.92 -10.37 -12.15
CA LYS A 364 31.53 -10.28 -13.50
C LYS A 364 31.08 -8.99 -14.17
N GLU A 365 31.99 -8.30 -14.84
CA GLU A 365 31.81 -6.91 -15.36
C GLU A 365 30.56 -6.74 -16.25
N ASP A 366 30.18 -7.75 -17.04
CA ASP A 366 29.02 -7.72 -17.96
C ASP A 366 27.76 -8.46 -17.44
N SER A 367 27.67 -8.71 -16.14
CA SER A 367 26.48 -9.36 -15.58
C SER A 367 25.37 -8.35 -15.24
N ASP A 368 24.10 -8.74 -15.39
CA ASP A 368 22.93 -7.97 -14.91
C ASP A 368 23.06 -7.58 -13.44
N ARG A 369 23.76 -8.44 -12.67
CA ARG A 369 24.11 -8.21 -11.26
C ARG A 369 25.06 -7.04 -11.09
N ALA A 370 26.12 -6.96 -11.89
CA ALA A 370 27.05 -5.82 -11.87
C ALA A 370 26.32 -4.51 -12.24
N TYR A 371 25.43 -4.54 -13.24
CA TYR A 371 24.62 -3.37 -13.60
C TYR A 371 23.73 -2.91 -12.44
N LEU A 372 23.05 -3.84 -11.75
CA LEU A 372 22.21 -3.52 -10.60
C LEU A 372 23.03 -2.89 -9.46
N PHE A 373 24.19 -3.44 -9.11
CA PHE A 373 25.03 -2.89 -8.05
C PHE A 373 25.68 -1.56 -8.43
N ARG A 374 26.06 -1.36 -9.71
CA ARG A 374 26.46 -0.04 -10.22
C ARG A 374 25.33 0.98 -10.07
N LYS A 375 24.10 0.60 -10.43
CA LYS A 375 22.92 1.46 -10.26
C LYS A 375 22.69 1.82 -8.79
N LEU A 376 22.75 0.85 -7.88
CA LEU A 376 22.60 1.08 -6.44
C LEU A 376 23.71 1.99 -5.89
N GLY A 377 24.97 1.75 -6.26
CA GLY A 377 26.12 2.55 -5.87
C GLY A 377 26.03 4.00 -6.36
N SER A 378 25.68 4.18 -7.65
CA SER A 378 25.51 5.51 -8.23
C SER A 378 24.39 6.31 -7.56
N ARG A 379 23.31 5.66 -7.13
CA ARG A 379 22.23 6.30 -6.38
C ARG A 379 22.70 6.76 -5.00
N PHE A 380 23.54 5.98 -4.30
CA PHE A 380 24.11 6.44 -3.03
C PHE A 380 24.91 7.73 -3.20
N VAL A 381 25.73 7.83 -4.25
CA VAL A 381 26.52 9.04 -4.54
C VAL A 381 25.62 10.21 -4.93
N ALA A 382 24.61 9.98 -5.77
CA ALA A 382 23.73 11.04 -6.28
C ALA A 382 22.73 11.59 -5.24
N SER A 383 22.33 10.79 -4.27
CA SER A 383 21.31 11.15 -3.27
C SER A 383 21.86 11.53 -1.89
N SER A 384 23.14 11.23 -1.63
CA SER A 384 23.80 11.61 -0.38
C SER A 384 24.40 13.01 -0.49
N ASP A 385 24.59 13.66 0.65
CA ASP A 385 25.31 14.92 0.76
C ASP A 385 26.75 14.71 0.30
N SER A 386 27.06 15.15 -0.92
CA SER A 386 28.34 14.88 -1.60
C SER A 386 29.53 15.38 -0.80
N GLN A 387 29.38 16.44 -0.02
CA GLN A 387 30.45 16.97 0.82
C GLN A 387 30.80 16.01 1.95
N LYS A 388 29.79 15.51 2.68
CA LYS A 388 30.01 14.53 3.76
C LYS A 388 30.45 13.17 3.25
N LEU A 389 29.93 12.76 2.08
CA LEU A 389 30.33 11.51 1.45
C LEU A 389 31.82 11.56 1.05
N ASN A 390 32.27 12.66 0.46
CA ASN A 390 33.67 12.83 0.04
C ASN A 390 34.61 12.91 1.25
N GLU A 391 34.21 13.57 2.32
CA GLU A 391 34.95 13.61 3.60
C GLU A 391 35.15 12.22 4.23
N TRP A 392 34.29 11.24 3.95
CA TRP A 392 34.38 9.89 4.54
C TRP A 392 34.97 8.84 3.62
N THR A 393 34.95 9.11 2.32
CA THR A 393 35.39 8.15 1.31
C THR A 393 36.72 8.53 0.66
N ASP A 394 37.34 9.63 1.10
CA ASP A 394 38.60 10.18 0.59
C ASP A 394 38.63 10.24 -0.96
N ASP A 395 37.50 10.63 -1.58
CA ASP A 395 37.22 10.66 -3.03
C ASP A 395 37.36 9.32 -3.80
N ALA A 396 38.01 8.29 -3.24
CA ALA A 396 38.34 7.03 -3.89
C ALA A 396 37.11 6.20 -4.29
N ILE A 397 36.04 6.24 -3.49
CA ILE A 397 34.83 5.45 -3.74
C ILE A 397 33.92 6.11 -4.78
N ALA A 398 33.84 7.43 -4.77
CA ALA A 398 33.14 8.19 -5.79
C ALA A 398 33.81 7.98 -7.16
N GLU A 399 35.15 8.00 -7.21
CA GLU A 399 35.92 7.68 -8.42
C GLU A 399 35.79 6.20 -8.84
N PHE A 400 35.74 5.24 -7.91
CA PHE A 400 35.54 3.83 -8.25
C PHE A 400 34.15 3.55 -8.85
N ILE A 401 33.10 4.17 -8.29
CA ILE A 401 31.72 4.01 -8.76
C ILE A 401 31.48 4.81 -10.05
N MET A 402 32.06 6.01 -10.19
CA MET A 402 31.93 6.85 -11.40
C MET A 402 32.88 6.44 -12.53
N GLY A 403 34.07 5.92 -12.21
CA GLY A 403 35.10 5.45 -13.14
C GLY A 403 34.76 4.13 -13.84
N LEU A 404 33.72 3.43 -13.39
CA LEU A 404 33.11 2.28 -14.08
C LEU A 404 32.09 2.70 -15.15
N LYS A 405 32.02 3.98 -15.52
CA LYS A 405 31.44 4.42 -16.80
C LYS A 405 32.36 4.04 -17.95
N ALA A 406 32.21 2.82 -18.45
CA ALA A 406 32.59 2.42 -19.81
C ALA A 406 31.40 1.74 -20.47
#